data_AF-A0A932T3G4-F1
#
_entry.id   AF-A0A932T3G4-F1
#
_cell.length_a   1.000
_cell.length_b   1.000
_cell.length_c   1.000
_cell.angle_alpha   90.00
_cell.angle_beta   90.00
_cell.angle_gamma   90.00
#
_symmetry.space_group_name_H-M   'P 1'
#
loop_
_entity.id
_entity.type
_entity.pdbx_description
1 polymer ?
#
loop_
_entity_poly.entity_id
_entity_poly.type
_entity_poly.pdbx_seq_one_letter_code
_entity_poly.pdbx_strand_id
1 'polypeptide(L)'
;MSTSLSRREFLIATGAAAVASATAAAAEPKRLLIDTHLEVWTLDPKFPFNHPEAGRNLKVDVAAPIENQVEQMREFGLKYAVLINPRLFGWDNSYIAHSLKSYPKLFVAHGLLEPEDPKIVEKLRYWMQEHGFQGMRFSPIYHPKSTWLNSPDHYPLWREA
;
A
#
# COMPACT_ATOMS: atom_id res chain seq x y z
N MET A 1 22.81 -63.42 9.97
CA MET A 1 21.38 -63.61 10.32
C MET A 1 20.59 -62.52 9.60
N SER A 2 19.86 -62.87 8.54
CA SER A 2 19.06 -61.93 7.75
C SER A 2 17.62 -62.01 8.22
N THR A 3 17.10 -60.95 8.83
CA THR A 3 15.69 -60.84 9.21
C THR A 3 14.88 -60.42 7.99
N SER A 4 14.28 -61.38 7.30
CA SER A 4 13.32 -61.11 6.22
C SER A 4 12.02 -60.59 6.82
N LEU A 5 11.63 -59.36 6.48
CA LEU A 5 10.31 -58.83 6.79
C LEU A 5 9.23 -59.73 6.20
N SER A 6 8.27 -60.13 7.02
CA SER A 6 7.12 -60.91 6.58
C SER A 6 6.18 -60.03 5.76
N ARG A 7 5.44 -60.64 4.81
CA ARG A 7 4.40 -59.95 4.02
C ARG A 7 3.38 -59.21 4.91
N ARG A 8 3.11 -59.73 6.11
CA ARG A 8 2.20 -59.13 7.08
C ARG A 8 2.76 -57.85 7.69
N GLU A 9 4.05 -57.83 8.03
CA GLU A 9 4.73 -56.64 8.53
C GLU A 9 4.84 -55.55 7.45
N PHE A 10 5.09 -55.95 6.19
CA PHE A 10 5.08 -55.03 5.06
C PHE A 10 3.71 -54.38 4.87
N LEU A 11 2.63 -55.17 4.89
CA LEU A 11 1.26 -54.66 4.72
C LEU A 11 0.83 -53.71 5.86
N ILE A 12 1.22 -54.00 7.10
CA ILE A 12 0.95 -53.12 8.25
C ILE A 12 1.72 -51.80 8.13
N ALA A 13 2.99 -51.86 7.73
CA ALA A 13 3.81 -50.66 7.53
C ALA A 13 3.28 -49.77 6.39
N THR A 14 2.81 -50.36 5.28
CA THR A 14 2.18 -49.60 4.18
C THR A 14 0.80 -49.05 4.52
N GLY A 15 0.02 -49.76 5.35
CA GLY A 15 -1.29 -49.29 5.81
C GLY A 15 -1.18 -48.08 6.73
N ALA A 16 -0.24 -48.08 7.68
CA ALA A 16 -0.02 -46.96 8.59
C ALA A 16 0.47 -45.68 7.87
N ALA A 17 1.32 -45.83 6.84
CA ALA A 17 1.78 -44.70 6.03
C ALA A 17 0.67 -44.08 5.15
N ALA A 18 -0.26 -44.90 4.65
CA ALA A 18 -1.38 -44.45 3.85
C ALA A 18 -2.44 -43.68 4.67
N VAL A 19 -2.70 -44.08 5.92
CA VAL A 19 -3.63 -43.35 6.80
C VAL A 19 -3.01 -42.05 7.33
N ALA A 20 -1.69 -42.01 7.57
CA ALA A 20 -1.00 -40.78 7.99
C ALA A 20 -0.94 -39.70 6.90
N SER A 21 -1.01 -40.09 5.62
CA SER A 21 -1.01 -39.13 4.49
C SER A 21 -2.40 -38.54 4.19
N ALA A 22 -3.47 -39.15 4.70
CA ALA A 22 -4.85 -38.77 4.39
C ALA A 22 -5.42 -37.66 5.30
N THR A 23 -4.67 -37.18 6.31
CA THR A 23 -5.15 -36.17 7.28
C THR A 23 -4.54 -34.78 7.11
N ALA A 24 -3.68 -34.57 6.11
CA ALA A 24 -3.35 -33.22 5.68
C ALA A 24 -4.55 -32.65 4.88
N ALA A 25 -5.58 -32.20 5.60
CA ALA A 25 -6.58 -31.33 5.01
C ALA A 25 -5.83 -30.18 4.32
N ALA A 26 -5.95 -30.10 2.99
CA ALA A 26 -5.38 -29.00 2.24
C ALA A 26 -5.93 -27.72 2.86
N ALA A 27 -5.05 -26.85 3.36
CA ALA A 27 -5.48 -25.57 3.91
C ALA A 27 -6.28 -24.84 2.83
N GLU A 28 -7.53 -24.50 3.15
CA GLU A 28 -8.36 -23.69 2.26
C GLU A 28 -7.56 -22.45 1.82
N PRO A 29 -7.54 -22.13 0.51
CA PRO A 29 -6.77 -21.01 0.01
C PRO A 29 -7.21 -19.74 0.75
N LYS A 30 -6.29 -19.11 1.48
CA LYS A 30 -6.59 -17.87 2.20
C LYS A 30 -7.13 -16.84 1.21
N ARG A 31 -8.34 -16.35 1.48
CA ARG A 31 -8.97 -15.28 0.69
C ARG A 31 -8.02 -14.08 0.60
N LEU A 32 -7.81 -13.59 -0.61
CA LEU A 32 -7.05 -12.36 -0.84
C LEU A 32 -7.88 -11.17 -0.34
N LEU A 33 -7.37 -10.47 0.68
CA LEU A 33 -7.96 -9.23 1.20
C LEU A 33 -7.01 -8.07 0.92
N ILE A 34 -7.55 -7.00 0.34
CA ILE A 34 -6.79 -5.80 -0.04
C ILE A 34 -7.55 -4.58 0.47
N ASP A 35 -6.85 -3.69 1.17
CA ASP A 35 -7.36 -2.36 1.47
C ASP A 35 -6.98 -1.41 0.33
N THR A 36 -7.98 -0.91 -0.39
CA THR A 36 -7.75 -0.10 -1.58
C THR A 36 -7.58 1.38 -1.29
N HIS A 37 -7.73 1.84 -0.03
CA HIS A 37 -7.64 3.25 0.30
C HIS A 37 -7.35 3.49 1.79
N LEU A 38 -6.08 3.70 2.10
CA LEU A 38 -5.61 3.99 3.45
C LEU A 38 -4.84 5.30 3.51
N GLU A 39 -5.08 6.09 4.54
CA GLU A 39 -4.28 7.27 4.87
C GLU A 39 -3.46 7.02 6.15
N VAL A 40 -2.19 7.43 6.12
CA VAL A 40 -1.28 7.39 7.29
C VAL A 40 -0.62 8.75 7.49
N TRP A 41 -0.34 9.12 8.73
CA TRP A 41 0.34 10.37 9.06
C TRP A 41 1.15 10.28 10.35
N THR A 42 2.19 11.10 10.44
CA THR A 42 3.10 11.17 11.58
C THR A 42 3.16 12.60 12.13
N LEU A 43 3.52 12.73 13.41
CA LEU A 43 3.83 14.01 14.05
C LEU A 43 5.34 14.32 14.04
N ASP A 44 6.15 13.47 13.40
CA ASP A 44 7.58 13.71 13.22
C ASP A 44 7.79 14.99 12.37
N PRO A 45 8.51 16.01 12.90
CA PRO A 45 8.74 17.26 12.19
C PRO A 45 9.53 17.12 10.88
N LYS A 46 10.17 15.98 10.64
CA LYS A 46 10.77 15.65 9.34
C LYS A 46 9.74 15.64 8.19
N PHE A 47 8.48 15.35 8.50
CA PHE A 47 7.38 15.31 7.55
C PHE A 47 6.35 16.37 7.94
N PRO A 48 6.64 17.66 7.67
CA PRO A 48 5.80 18.75 8.16
C PRO A 48 4.43 18.74 7.48
N PHE A 49 3.38 18.99 8.26
CA PHE A 49 2.07 19.29 7.69
C PHE A 49 2.11 20.59 6.89
N ASN A 50 1.40 20.58 5.76
CA ASN A 50 1.23 21.76 4.92
C ASN A 50 -0.14 21.70 4.25
N HIS A 51 -1.16 21.74 5.09
CA HIS A 51 -2.54 21.57 4.67
C HIS A 51 -2.96 22.68 3.69
N PRO A 52 -3.65 22.37 2.57
CA PRO A 52 -3.98 23.37 1.54
C PRO A 52 -4.72 24.61 2.07
N GLU A 53 -5.59 24.43 3.08
CA GLU A 53 -6.40 25.53 3.63
C GLU A 53 -5.87 26.08 4.97
N ALA A 54 -5.11 25.28 5.73
CA ALA A 54 -4.68 25.62 7.10
C ALA A 54 -3.17 25.89 7.19
N GLY A 55 -2.45 25.63 6.10
CA GLY A 55 -1.00 25.73 5.99
C GLY A 55 -0.27 24.88 7.03
N ARG A 56 0.92 25.37 7.41
CA ARG A 56 1.80 24.74 8.41
C ARG A 56 1.33 24.90 9.85
N ASN A 57 0.29 25.70 10.10
CA ASN A 57 -0.24 25.94 11.43
C ASN A 57 -1.28 24.89 11.86
N LEU A 58 -1.57 23.91 10.99
CA LEU A 58 -2.47 22.80 11.31
C LEU A 58 -1.96 22.07 12.57
N LYS A 59 -2.84 21.90 13.54
CA LYS A 59 -2.58 21.09 14.73
C LYS A 59 -3.33 19.76 14.61
N VAL A 60 -2.60 18.67 14.79
CA VAL A 60 -3.15 17.31 14.82
C VAL A 60 -2.64 16.67 16.10
N ASP A 61 -3.57 16.22 16.95
CA ASP A 61 -3.23 15.74 18.29
C ASP A 61 -2.89 14.24 18.32
N VAL A 62 -3.28 13.50 17.27
CA VAL A 62 -3.13 12.04 17.19
C VAL A 62 -2.37 11.68 15.92
N ALA A 63 -1.38 10.80 16.04
CA ALA A 63 -0.69 10.20 14.90
C ALA A 63 -1.38 8.90 14.45
N ALA A 64 -1.31 8.60 13.15
CA ALA A 64 -1.63 7.27 12.62
C ALA A 64 -0.46 6.80 11.74
N PRO A 65 0.67 6.44 12.36
CA PRO A 65 1.88 6.09 11.63
C PRO A 65 1.72 4.73 10.91
N ILE A 66 2.56 4.51 9.89
CA ILE A 66 2.50 3.31 9.05
C ILE A 66 2.62 1.99 9.84
N GLU A 67 3.35 1.99 10.96
CA GLU A 67 3.52 0.84 11.84
C GLU A 67 2.18 0.33 12.39
N ASN A 68 1.26 1.23 12.72
CA ASN A 68 -0.09 0.87 13.19
C ASN A 68 -0.83 0.09 12.10
N GLN A 69 -0.73 0.53 10.84
CA GLN A 69 -1.36 -0.19 9.74
C GLN A 69 -0.75 -1.57 9.55
N VAL A 70 0.57 -1.70 9.61
CA VAL A 70 1.24 -3.00 9.42
C VAL A 70 0.78 -4.01 10.48
N GLU A 71 0.55 -3.55 11.71
CA GLU A 71 -0.05 -4.35 12.77
C GLU A 71 -1.49 -4.75 12.45
N GLN A 72 -2.34 -3.80 12.06
CA GLN A 72 -3.73 -4.07 11.67
C GLN A 72 -3.84 -5.03 10.47
N MET A 73 -2.96 -4.89 9.47
CA MET A 73 -2.92 -5.80 8.32
C MET A 73 -2.62 -7.23 8.75
N ARG A 74 -1.72 -7.42 9.72
CA ARG A 74 -1.42 -8.73 10.29
C ARG A 74 -2.61 -9.29 11.06
N GLU A 75 -3.24 -8.47 11.89
CA GLU A 75 -4.37 -8.86 12.73
C GLU A 75 -5.58 -9.30 11.90
N PHE A 76 -5.94 -8.51 10.89
CA PHE A 76 -7.13 -8.75 10.06
C PHE A 76 -6.85 -9.56 8.79
N GLY A 77 -5.61 -9.98 8.56
CA GLY A 77 -5.24 -10.81 7.41
C GLY A 77 -5.27 -10.07 6.06
N LEU A 78 -5.09 -8.75 6.05
CA LEU A 78 -4.93 -7.95 4.83
C LEU A 78 -3.59 -8.28 4.18
N LYS A 79 -3.62 -8.63 2.90
CA LYS A 79 -2.43 -9.01 2.15
C LYS A 79 -1.68 -7.79 1.60
N TYR A 80 -2.42 -6.81 1.10
CA TYR A 80 -1.90 -5.59 0.49
C TYR A 80 -2.75 -4.39 0.88
N ALA A 81 -2.16 -3.20 0.82
CA ALA A 81 -2.90 -1.95 0.96
C ALA A 81 -2.39 -0.85 0.02
N VAL A 82 -3.25 0.09 -0.35
CA VAL A 82 -2.91 1.27 -1.14
C VAL A 82 -2.74 2.46 -0.21
N LEU A 83 -1.51 2.96 -0.09
CA LEU A 83 -1.22 4.19 0.64
C LEU A 83 -1.67 5.39 -0.18
N ILE A 84 -2.44 6.26 0.47
CA ILE A 84 -2.93 7.50 -0.08
C ILE A 84 -2.28 8.65 0.69
N ASN A 85 -1.75 9.65 -0.02
CA ASN A 85 -1.32 10.88 0.63
C ASN A 85 -2.52 11.65 1.22
N PRO A 86 -2.60 11.80 2.56
CA PRO A 86 -3.67 12.57 3.15
C PRO A 86 -3.46 14.06 2.91
N ARG A 87 -4.56 14.81 2.97
CA ARG A 87 -4.55 16.29 2.87
C ARG A 87 -3.67 16.99 3.92
N LEU A 88 -3.32 16.31 5.01
CA LEU A 88 -2.51 16.86 6.11
C LEU A 88 -1.14 17.36 5.60
N PHE A 89 -0.54 16.67 4.64
CA PHE A 89 0.74 17.05 4.03
C PHE A 89 0.58 17.95 2.78
N GLY A 90 -0.66 18.24 2.37
CA GLY A 90 -0.94 18.90 1.11
C GLY A 90 -0.45 18.07 -0.08
N TRP A 91 0.49 18.63 -0.84
CA TRP A 91 1.10 17.96 -2.01
C TRP A 91 2.50 17.39 -1.73
N ASP A 92 2.96 17.45 -0.48
CA ASP A 92 4.18 16.77 -0.07
C ASP A 92 3.89 15.27 0.12
N ASN A 93 4.52 14.43 -0.71
CA ASN A 93 4.35 12.98 -0.71
C ASN A 93 5.45 12.25 0.09
N SER A 94 6.34 12.99 0.76
CA SER A 94 7.57 12.43 1.36
C SER A 94 7.30 11.40 2.45
N TYR A 95 6.25 11.57 3.27
CA TYR A 95 5.89 10.56 4.28
C TYR A 95 5.39 9.27 3.62
N ILE A 96 4.55 9.38 2.59
CA ILE A 96 4.06 8.21 1.85
C ILE A 96 5.20 7.47 1.13
N ALA A 97 6.13 8.22 0.54
CA ALA A 97 7.33 7.64 -0.07
C ALA A 97 8.21 6.93 0.98
N HIS A 98 8.34 7.51 2.17
CA HIS A 98 9.02 6.86 3.28
C HIS A 98 8.30 5.57 3.71
N SER A 99 6.98 5.60 3.90
CA SER A 99 6.17 4.44 4.28
C SER A 99 6.26 3.30 3.25
N LEU A 100 6.16 3.62 1.95
CA LEU A 100 6.32 2.64 0.87
C LEU A 100 7.72 2.00 0.91
N LYS A 101 8.77 2.82 1.08
CA LYS A 101 10.15 2.33 1.16
C LYS A 101 10.41 1.44 2.38
N SER A 102 9.76 1.72 3.51
CA SER A 102 9.88 0.93 4.73
C SER A 102 9.20 -0.44 4.60
N TYR A 103 8.10 -0.53 3.84
CA TYR A 103 7.30 -1.75 3.71
C TYR A 103 6.93 -2.08 2.25
N PRO A 104 7.90 -2.21 1.33
CA PRO A 104 7.65 -2.25 -0.12
C PRO A 104 6.94 -3.52 -0.61
N LYS A 105 6.81 -4.55 0.25
CA LYS A 105 6.12 -5.80 -0.07
C LYS A 105 4.66 -5.82 0.36
N LEU A 106 4.22 -4.82 1.13
CA LEU A 106 2.87 -4.73 1.68
C LEU A 106 2.04 -3.65 0.99
N PHE A 107 2.69 -2.62 0.45
CA PHE A 107 2.02 -1.43 -0.04
C PHE A 107 2.34 -1.12 -1.50
N VAL A 108 1.38 -0.46 -2.13
CA VAL A 108 1.57 0.44 -3.27
C VAL A 108 1.21 1.86 -2.82
N ALA A 109 1.64 2.89 -3.55
CA ALA A 109 1.38 4.28 -3.15
C ALA A 109 0.75 5.12 -4.25
N HIS A 110 -0.26 5.90 -3.87
CA HIS A 110 -0.80 7.01 -4.65
C HIS A 110 -0.54 8.35 -3.97
N GLY A 111 0.16 9.25 -4.66
CA GLY A 111 0.46 10.59 -4.17
C GLY A 111 -0.60 11.63 -4.54
N LEU A 112 -0.38 12.88 -4.14
CA LEU A 112 -1.12 14.04 -4.63
C LEU A 112 -0.23 14.89 -5.55
N LEU A 113 -0.84 15.46 -6.59
CA LEU A 113 -0.23 16.49 -7.45
C LEU A 113 -0.92 17.84 -7.25
N GLU A 114 -0.11 18.89 -7.22
CA GLU A 114 -0.58 20.28 -7.30
C GLU A 114 -1.04 20.54 -8.73
N PRO A 115 -2.35 20.74 -8.99
CA PRO A 115 -2.88 20.81 -10.35
C PRO A 115 -2.30 21.97 -11.17
N GLU A 116 -1.99 23.09 -10.53
CA GLU A 116 -1.54 24.31 -11.22
C GLU A 116 -0.01 24.44 -11.25
N ASP A 117 0.73 23.40 -10.84
CA ASP A 117 2.19 23.43 -10.91
C ASP A 117 2.66 23.37 -12.37
N PRO A 118 3.47 24.34 -12.85
CA PRO A 118 3.96 24.33 -14.22
C PRO A 118 4.87 23.13 -14.54
N LYS A 119 5.36 22.41 -13.53
CA LYS A 119 6.18 21.19 -13.64
C LYS A 119 5.42 19.92 -13.26
N ILE A 120 4.09 19.93 -13.36
CA ILE A 120 3.24 18.80 -12.93
C ILE A 120 3.59 17.48 -13.65
N VAL A 121 3.98 17.55 -14.93
CA VAL A 121 4.38 16.38 -15.73
C VAL A 121 5.68 15.78 -15.21
N GLU A 122 6.67 16.62 -14.93
CA GLU A 122 7.94 16.21 -14.32
C GLU A 122 7.74 15.66 -12.93
N LYS A 123 6.82 16.24 -12.14
CA LYS A 123 6.46 15.74 -10.81
C LYS A 123 5.78 14.38 -10.87
N LEU A 124 4.87 14.15 -11.81
CA LEU A 124 4.28 12.84 -12.05
C LEU A 124 5.38 11.80 -12.32
N ARG A 125 6.27 12.09 -13.27
CA ARG A 125 7.41 11.23 -13.63
C ARG A 125 8.31 10.95 -12.42
N TYR A 126 8.67 11.99 -11.67
CA TYR A 126 9.50 11.91 -10.47
C TYR A 126 8.92 10.92 -9.44
N TRP A 127 7.66 11.07 -9.08
CA TRP A 127 7.05 10.21 -8.05
C TRP A 127 6.87 8.77 -8.55
N MET A 128 6.46 8.58 -9.80
CA MET A 128 6.22 7.23 -10.34
C MET A 128 7.52 6.47 -10.63
N GLN A 129 8.51 7.13 -11.26
CA GLN A 129 9.71 6.46 -11.73
C GLN A 129 10.82 6.42 -10.68
N GLU A 130 11.00 7.49 -9.90
CA GLU A 130 12.12 7.57 -8.93
C GLU A 130 11.72 7.09 -7.54
N HIS A 131 10.45 7.27 -7.15
CA HIS A 131 9.93 6.85 -5.82
C HIS A 131 9.03 5.62 -5.89
N GLY A 132 8.74 5.11 -7.09
CA GLY A 132 7.99 3.88 -7.29
C GLY A 132 6.52 3.99 -6.91
N PHE A 133 5.89 5.16 -7.04
CA PHE A 133 4.44 5.28 -6.87
C PHE A 133 3.71 4.63 -8.04
N GLN A 134 2.52 4.07 -7.78
CA GLN A 134 1.68 3.40 -8.78
C GLN A 134 0.54 4.28 -9.31
N GLY A 135 0.41 5.50 -8.79
CA GLY A 135 -0.60 6.44 -9.23
C GLY A 135 -0.51 7.77 -8.51
N MET A 136 -1.30 8.73 -8.98
CA MET A 136 -1.43 10.04 -8.37
C MET A 136 -2.90 10.42 -8.31
N ARG A 137 -3.24 11.31 -7.39
CA ARG A 137 -4.57 11.84 -7.19
C ARG A 137 -4.56 13.36 -7.33
N PHE A 138 -5.76 13.85 -7.61
CA PHE A 138 -6.11 15.24 -7.42
C PHE A 138 -7.16 15.39 -6.34
N SER A 139 -7.23 16.61 -5.81
CA SER A 139 -8.28 17.03 -4.88
C SER A 139 -9.01 18.27 -5.44
N PRO A 140 -9.95 18.10 -6.38
CA PRO A 140 -10.69 19.21 -7.00
C PRO A 140 -11.49 20.07 -6.01
N ILE A 141 -11.78 19.54 -4.82
CA ILE A 141 -12.53 20.23 -3.77
C ILE A 141 -11.91 21.58 -3.38
N TYR A 142 -10.60 21.77 -3.56
CA TYR A 142 -9.90 23.04 -3.27
C TYR A 142 -10.02 24.09 -4.38
N HIS A 143 -10.49 23.68 -5.57
CA HIS A 143 -10.61 24.55 -6.72
C HIS A 143 -12.02 24.47 -7.31
N PRO A 144 -13.09 24.74 -6.52
CA PRO A 144 -14.47 24.51 -6.96
C PRO A 144 -14.90 25.37 -8.16
N LYS A 145 -14.12 26.40 -8.50
CA LYS A 145 -14.34 27.28 -9.66
C LYS A 145 -13.32 27.06 -10.78
N SER A 146 -12.36 26.16 -10.61
CA SER A 146 -11.36 25.92 -11.64
C SER A 146 -11.85 24.88 -12.66
N THR A 147 -11.31 24.98 -13.86
CA THR A 147 -11.55 24.08 -14.99
C THR A 147 -10.27 23.33 -15.38
N TRP A 148 -9.24 23.37 -14.54
CA TRP A 148 -7.94 22.77 -14.85
C TRP A 148 -8.06 21.26 -15.18
N LEU A 149 -9.02 20.54 -14.58
CA LEU A 149 -9.16 19.10 -14.77
C LEU A 149 -9.39 18.70 -16.24
N ASN A 150 -10.09 19.54 -17.00
CA ASN A 150 -10.37 19.34 -18.42
C ASN A 150 -9.76 20.40 -19.34
N SER A 151 -8.88 21.27 -18.82
CA SER A 151 -8.25 22.31 -19.63
C SER A 151 -7.20 21.72 -20.59
N PRO A 152 -6.99 22.31 -21.78
CA PRO A 152 -5.93 21.90 -22.68
C PRO A 152 -4.54 21.89 -22.05
N ASP A 153 -4.31 22.76 -21.06
CA ASP A 153 -3.04 22.85 -20.32
C ASP A 153 -2.72 21.57 -19.53
N HIS A 154 -3.72 20.77 -19.17
CA HIS A 154 -3.53 19.48 -18.49
C HIS A 154 -3.36 18.29 -19.43
N TYR A 155 -3.60 18.46 -20.73
CA TYR A 155 -3.47 17.35 -21.70
C TYR A 155 -2.06 16.74 -21.76
N PRO A 156 -0.96 17.49 -21.62
CA PRO A 156 0.38 16.89 -21.51
C PRO A 156 0.50 15.92 -20.33
N LEU A 157 -0.09 16.26 -19.19
CA LEU A 157 -0.09 15.38 -18.01
C LEU A 157 -0.86 14.09 -18.26
N TRP A 158 -2.06 14.19 -18.84
CA TRP A 158 -2.88 13.02 -19.17
C TRP A 158 -2.23 12.10 -20.20
N ARG A 159 -1.33 12.62 -21.04
CA ARG A 159 -0.54 11.80 -21.98
C ARG A 159 0.66 11.12 -21.33
N GLU A 160 1.19 11.68 -20.23
CA GLU A 160 2.30 11.09 -19.49
C GLU A 160 1.85 9.96 -18.57
N ALA A 161 0.64 10.07 -18.00
CA ALA A 161 0.02 9.08 -17.12
C ALA A 161 -0.38 7.79 -17.87
#